data_AF-A0A7S2Z8L5-F1
#
_entry.id   AF-A0A7S2Z8L5-F1
#
_cell.length_a   1.000
_cell.length_b   1.000
_cell.length_c   1.000
_cell.angle_alpha   90.00
_cell.angle_beta   90.00
_cell.angle_gamma   90.00
#
_symmetry.space_group_name_H-M   'P 1'
#
loop_
_entity.id
_entity.type
_entity.pdbx_description
1 polymer ?
#
loop_
_entity_poly.entity_id
_entity_poly.type
_entity_poly.pdbx_seq_one_letter_code
_entity_poly.pdbx_strand_id
1 'polypeptide(L)'
;FYDTTSSVCGETGIGDAERNLVLRLAMKCCDFSHAFQSFEQHKLWSERVVEEFCQQGDKELLEGYTPAGLFDRKSLSPVSMAKNQAAFLDIIVIPLFELMAELLPATTPMLEQIRTNSSCWKNQASLRSSSNAASTLKSST
;
A
#
# COMPACT_ATOMS: atom_id res chain seq x y z
N PHE A 1 -8.75 -51.21 19.57
CA PHE A 1 -9.12 -50.56 20.84
C PHE A 1 -9.14 -49.07 20.59
N TYR A 2 -10.34 -48.57 20.32
CA TYR A 2 -10.66 -47.16 20.17
C TYR A 2 -10.66 -46.59 21.59
N ASP A 3 -9.83 -45.59 21.86
CA ASP A 3 -9.91 -44.88 23.14
C ASP A 3 -11.01 -43.83 23.03
N THR A 4 -12.08 -44.11 23.75
CA THR A 4 -13.27 -43.29 23.89
C THR A 4 -13.11 -42.46 25.16
N THR A 5 -12.33 -41.38 25.09
CA THR A 5 -12.48 -40.26 26.03
C THR A 5 -13.02 -39.06 25.28
N SER A 6 -14.34 -39.09 25.08
CA SER A 6 -15.14 -37.89 24.88
C SER A 6 -14.91 -36.97 26.08
N SER A 7 -14.09 -35.94 25.87
CA SER A 7 -14.14 -34.72 26.67
C SER A 7 -14.92 -33.70 25.84
N VAL A 8 -16.20 -33.56 26.18
CA VAL A 8 -17.06 -32.48 25.73
C VAL A 8 -16.42 -31.16 26.14
N CYS A 9 -15.70 -30.53 25.21
CA CYS A 9 -15.30 -29.14 25.27
C CYS A 9 -15.70 -28.54 23.93
N GLY A 10 -16.61 -27.56 23.95
CA GLY A 10 -17.18 -26.98 22.73
C GLY A 10 -16.10 -26.63 21.71
N GLU A 11 -16.25 -27.13 20.49
CA GLU A 11 -15.37 -26.82 19.36
C GLU A 11 -15.59 -25.35 18.94
N THR A 12 -15.01 -24.42 19.69
CA THR A 12 -14.89 -23.00 19.34
C THR A 12 -13.42 -22.57 19.25
N GLY A 13 -12.55 -23.51 18.87
CA GLY A 13 -11.12 -23.26 18.66
C GLY A 13 -10.80 -23.12 17.17
N ILE A 14 -10.23 -21.98 16.78
CA ILE A 14 -9.57 -21.82 15.47
C ILE A 14 -8.46 -22.88 15.37
N GLY A 15 -8.47 -23.70 14.33
CA GLY A 15 -7.47 -24.74 14.09
C GLY A 15 -6.06 -24.18 13.83
N ASP A 16 -5.04 -25.02 13.97
CA ASP A 16 -3.63 -24.59 13.83
C ASP A 16 -3.32 -24.02 12.44
N ALA A 17 -3.97 -24.53 11.39
CA ALA A 17 -3.80 -24.02 10.04
C ALA A 17 -4.35 -22.60 9.90
N GLU A 18 -5.54 -22.34 10.43
CA GLU A 18 -6.18 -21.04 10.43
C GLU A 18 -5.40 -20.05 11.30
N ARG A 19 -4.91 -20.48 12.47
CA ARG A 19 -4.02 -19.67 13.33
C ARG A 19 -2.77 -19.25 12.57
N ASN A 20 -2.11 -20.19 11.89
CA ASN A 20 -0.93 -19.90 11.08
C ASN A 20 -1.24 -18.94 9.92
N LEU A 21 -2.40 -19.06 9.29
CA LEU A 21 -2.82 -18.16 8.22
C LEU A 21 -3.00 -16.73 8.72
N VAL A 22 -3.68 -16.55 9.86
CA VAL A 22 -3.87 -15.22 10.49
C VAL A 22 -2.52 -14.59 10.86
N LEU A 23 -1.58 -15.37 11.41
CA LEU A 23 -0.25 -14.87 11.72
C LEU A 23 0.54 -14.44 10.47
N ARG A 24 0.45 -15.19 9.38
CA ARG A 24 1.08 -14.81 8.10
C ARG A 24 0.47 -13.55 7.51
N LEU A 25 -0.85 -13.38 7.63
CA LEU A 25 -1.53 -12.15 7.21
C LEU A 25 -1.04 -10.97 8.05
N ALA A 26 -1.02 -11.10 9.37
CA ALA A 26 -0.54 -10.06 10.28
C ALA A 26 0.91 -9.65 9.95
N MET A 27 1.80 -10.62 9.71
CA MET A 27 3.18 -10.36 9.28
C MET A 27 3.24 -9.56 7.97
N LYS A 28 2.43 -9.91 6.97
CA LYS A 28 2.35 -9.14 5.72
C LYS A 28 1.83 -7.71 5.95
N CYS A 29 0.86 -7.53 6.83
CA CYS A 29 0.35 -6.20 7.19
C CYS A 29 1.41 -5.35 7.90
N CYS A 30 2.32 -5.94 8.67
CA CYS A 30 3.42 -5.23 9.33
C CYS A 30 4.38 -4.57 8.33
N ASP A 31 4.64 -5.21 7.18
CA ASP A 31 5.46 -4.64 6.10
C ASP A 31 4.87 -3.33 5.55
N PHE A 32 3.56 -3.15 5.67
CA PHE A 32 2.83 -1.95 5.25
C PHE A 32 2.45 -1.02 6.40
N SER A 33 3.18 -1.07 7.52
CA SER A 33 2.83 -0.30 8.72
C SER A 33 2.75 1.22 8.52
N HIS A 34 3.52 1.74 7.57
CA HIS A 34 3.49 3.15 7.15
C HIS A 34 2.15 3.55 6.47
N ALA A 35 1.38 2.60 5.93
CA ALA A 35 0.16 2.87 5.17
C ALA A 35 -1.01 3.33 6.05
N PHE A 36 -1.03 2.96 7.33
CA PHE A 36 -2.02 3.40 8.31
C PHE A 36 -1.50 4.48 9.27
N GLN A 37 -0.35 5.10 8.97
CA GLN A 37 0.10 6.30 9.68
C GLN A 37 -0.64 7.54 9.17
N SER A 38 -0.39 8.70 9.80
CA SER A 38 -0.87 9.98 9.28
C SER A 38 -0.41 10.18 7.83
N PHE A 39 -1.20 10.91 7.04
CA PHE A 39 -0.88 11.09 5.62
C PHE A 39 0.53 11.69 5.39
N GLU A 40 0.98 12.58 6.27
CA GLU A 40 2.32 13.17 6.21
C GLU A 40 3.42 12.11 6.38
N GLN A 41 3.28 11.23 7.39
CA GLN A 41 4.24 10.16 7.64
C GLN A 41 4.20 9.12 6.52
N HIS A 42 3.00 8.72 6.10
CA HIS A 42 2.82 7.81 4.97
C HIS A 42 3.51 8.37 3.71
N LYS A 43 3.28 9.64 3.39
CA LYS A 43 3.88 10.33 2.25
C LYS A 43 5.40 10.34 2.34
N LEU A 44 5.97 10.67 3.51
CA LEU A 44 7.42 10.65 3.72
C LEU A 44 8.04 9.28 3.40
N TRP A 45 7.43 8.20 3.88
CA TRP A 45 7.91 6.85 3.61
C TRP A 45 7.74 6.45 2.14
N SER A 46 6.61 6.81 1.51
CA SER A 46 6.40 6.61 0.07
C SER A 46 7.45 7.33 -0.78
N GLU A 47 7.81 8.58 -0.42
CA GLU A 47 8.86 9.34 -1.11
C GLU A 47 10.23 8.67 -0.98
N ARG A 48 10.55 8.10 0.18
CA ARG A 48 11.81 7.35 0.39
C ARG A 48 11.87 6.09 -0.47
N VAL A 49 10.80 5.31 -0.53
CA VAL A 49 10.74 4.10 -1.37
C VAL A 49 10.88 4.45 -2.85
N VAL A 50 10.24 5.54 -3.30
CA VAL A 50 10.38 6.01 -4.68
C VAL A 50 11.82 6.43 -4.97
N GLU A 51 12.47 7.14 -4.04
CA GLU A 51 13.89 7.51 -4.18
C GLU A 51 14.80 6.27 -4.27
N GLU A 52 14.53 5.22 -3.49
CA GLU A 52 15.25 3.95 -3.59
C GLU A 52 15.08 3.29 -4.97
N PHE A 53 13.87 3.26 -5.53
CA PHE A 53 13.63 2.77 -6.90
C PHE A 53 14.39 3.58 -7.94
N CYS A 54 14.45 4.89 -7.77
CA CYS A 54 15.21 5.76 -8.65
C CYS A 54 16.71 5.49 -8.58
N GLN A 55 17.24 5.27 -7.38
CA GLN A 55 18.65 4.92 -7.20
C GLN A 55 19.00 3.57 -7.81
N GLN A 56 18.07 2.62 -7.81
CA GLN A 56 18.24 1.38 -8.54
C GLN A 56 18.22 1.62 -10.06
N GLY A 57 17.27 2.40 -10.58
CA GLY A 57 17.23 2.70 -12.02
C GLY A 57 18.47 3.44 -12.53
N ASP A 58 19.04 4.34 -11.72
CA ASP A 58 20.32 4.98 -12.07
C ASP A 58 21.46 3.96 -12.18
N LYS A 59 21.51 2.96 -11.30
CA LYS A 59 22.52 1.88 -11.38
C LYS A 59 22.30 1.02 -12.60
N GLU A 60 21.05 0.65 -12.90
CA GLU A 60 20.68 -0.09 -14.10
C GLU A 60 21.15 0.64 -15.37
N LEU A 61 20.95 1.97 -15.42
CA LEU A 61 21.38 2.79 -16.54
C LEU A 61 22.91 2.84 -16.69
N LEU A 62 23.65 2.93 -15.58
CA LEU A 62 25.12 2.90 -15.58
C LEU A 62 25.67 1.55 -16.08
N GLU A 63 24.95 0.47 -15.83
CA GLU A 63 25.28 -0.87 -16.33
C GLU A 63 24.80 -1.13 -17.77
N GLY A 64 24.15 -0.16 -18.41
CA GLY A 64 23.69 -0.25 -19.79
C GLY A 64 22.30 -0.88 -19.97
N TYR A 65 21.54 -1.06 -18.88
CA TYR A 65 20.15 -1.49 -18.92
C TYR A 65 19.19 -0.30 -19.05
N THR A 66 17.98 -0.57 -19.56
CA THR A 66 16.88 0.41 -19.58
C THR A 66 16.03 0.23 -18.34
N PRO A 67 15.95 1.21 -17.42
CA PRO A 67 15.16 1.09 -16.20
C PRO A 67 13.66 1.00 -16.50
N ALA A 68 12.93 0.23 -15.69
CA ALA A 68 11.48 0.21 -15.75
C ALA A 68 10.88 1.58 -15.33
N GLY A 69 9.68 1.93 -15.81
CA GLY A 69 9.13 3.28 -15.62
C GLY A 69 8.97 3.77 -14.17
N LEU A 70 8.83 2.86 -13.19
CA LEU A 70 8.82 3.21 -11.75
C LEU A 70 10.21 3.52 -11.19
N PHE A 71 11.25 3.06 -11.87
CA PHE A 71 12.66 3.17 -11.51
C PHE A 71 13.36 4.28 -12.29
N ASP A 72 12.72 4.79 -13.36
CA ASP A 72 13.23 5.92 -14.15
C ASP A 72 12.72 7.26 -13.59
N ARG A 73 13.65 8.08 -13.06
CA ARG A 73 13.38 9.44 -12.57
C ARG A 73 12.71 10.33 -13.61
N LYS A 74 12.99 10.14 -14.90
CA LYS A 74 12.42 10.97 -15.98
C LYS A 74 10.93 10.68 -16.19
N SER A 75 10.50 9.47 -15.86
CA SER A 75 9.12 9.01 -15.93
C SER A 75 8.31 9.40 -14.67
N LEU A 76 9.00 9.84 -13.62
CA LEU A 76 8.39 10.26 -12.36
C LEU A 76 8.05 11.76 -12.37
N SER A 77 6.78 12.03 -12.06
CA SER A 77 6.25 13.37 -11.83
C SER A 77 5.41 13.32 -10.56
N PRO A 78 5.12 14.46 -9.91
CA PRO A 78 4.24 14.48 -8.75
C PRO A 78 2.84 13.88 -9.02
N VAL A 79 2.34 13.98 -10.27
CA VAL A 79 1.07 13.39 -10.69
C VAL A 79 1.19 11.87 -10.82
N SER A 80 2.22 11.36 -11.50
CA SER A 80 2.40 9.91 -11.68
C SER A 80 2.72 9.23 -10.35
N MET A 81 3.52 9.87 -9.48
CA MET A 81 3.72 9.40 -8.11
C MET A 81 2.39 9.28 -7.36
N ALA A 82 1.56 10.31 -7.36
CA ALA A 82 0.26 10.27 -6.67
C ALA A 82 -0.66 9.17 -7.20
N LYS A 83 -0.70 8.97 -8.53
CA LYS A 83 -1.46 7.87 -9.15
C LYS A 83 -0.92 6.50 -8.73
N ASN A 84 0.40 6.32 -8.75
CA ASN A 84 1.04 5.06 -8.39
C ASN A 84 0.80 4.70 -6.92
N GLN A 85 0.90 5.68 -6.01
CA GLN A 85 0.65 5.46 -4.59
C GLN A 85 -0.83 5.16 -4.30
N ALA A 86 -1.76 5.85 -4.96
CA ALA A 86 -3.19 5.52 -4.87
C ALA A 86 -3.48 4.09 -5.37
N ALA A 87 -2.90 3.71 -6.51
CA ALA A 87 -3.06 2.37 -7.07
C ALA A 87 -2.45 1.29 -6.16
N PHE A 88 -1.28 1.54 -5.58
CA PHE A 88 -0.65 0.63 -4.61
C PHE A 88 -1.56 0.39 -3.39
N LEU A 89 -2.12 1.45 -2.82
CA LEU A 89 -3.03 1.31 -1.69
C LEU A 89 -4.32 0.57 -2.09
N ASP A 90 -4.93 0.92 -3.21
CA ASP A 90 -6.21 0.33 -3.64
C ASP A 90 -6.09 -1.15 -4.05
N ILE A 91 -5.02 -1.52 -4.74
CA ILE A 91 -4.89 -2.84 -5.35
C ILE A 91 -4.23 -3.83 -4.39
N ILE A 92 -3.31 -3.38 -3.55
CA ILE A 92 -2.50 -4.26 -2.69
C ILE A 92 -2.87 -4.11 -1.22
N VAL A 93 -2.82 -2.90 -0.68
CA VAL A 93 -2.87 -2.69 0.78
C VAL A 93 -4.29 -2.80 1.33
N ILE A 94 -5.26 -2.14 0.70
CA ILE A 94 -6.66 -2.15 1.16
C ILE A 94 -7.23 -3.58 1.22
N PRO A 95 -7.11 -4.44 0.19
CA PRO A 95 -7.62 -5.81 0.27
C PRO A 95 -7.01 -6.64 1.41
N LEU A 96 -5.72 -6.44 1.72
CA LEU A 96 -5.07 -7.11 2.85
C LEU A 96 -5.64 -6.64 4.20
N PHE A 97 -5.87 -5.34 4.34
CA PHE A 97 -6.41 -4.77 5.57
C PHE A 97 -7.92 -4.96 5.72
N GLU A 98 -8.67 -5.14 4.64
CA GLU A 98 -10.06 -5.61 4.66
C GLU A 98 -10.15 -7.01 5.26
N LEU A 99 -9.33 -7.95 4.78
CA LEU A 99 -9.27 -9.29 5.35
C LEU A 99 -8.78 -9.27 6.82
N MET A 100 -7.80 -8.43 7.14
CA MET A 100 -7.31 -8.29 8.51
C MET A 100 -8.39 -7.75 9.44
N ALA A 101 -9.17 -6.74 9.02
CA ALA A 101 -10.26 -6.17 9.80
C ALA A 101 -11.46 -7.13 9.94
N GLU A 102 -11.71 -7.97 8.94
CA GLU A 102 -12.71 -9.03 9.03
C GLU A 102 -12.35 -10.08 10.10
N LEU A 103 -11.08 -10.50 10.13
CA LEU A 103 -10.57 -11.51 11.08
C LEU A 103 -10.31 -10.93 12.47
N LEU A 104 -9.87 -9.68 12.55
CA LEU A 104 -9.49 -8.96 13.76
C LEU A 104 -10.14 -7.57 13.76
N PRO A 105 -11.43 -7.44 14.13
CA PRO A 105 -12.18 -6.17 14.03
C PRO A 105 -11.53 -4.97 14.72
N ALA A 106 -10.69 -5.21 15.73
CA ALA A 106 -9.89 -4.17 16.39
C ALA A 106 -8.94 -3.41 15.45
N THR A 107 -8.60 -3.95 14.27
CA THR A 107 -7.74 -3.28 13.27
C THR A 107 -8.53 -2.42 12.28
N THR A 108 -9.86 -2.32 12.39
CA THR A 108 -10.69 -1.48 11.52
C THR A 108 -10.20 -0.03 11.39
N PRO A 109 -9.75 0.65 12.48
CA PRO A 109 -9.23 2.02 12.36
C PRO A 109 -8.01 2.13 11.42
N MET A 110 -7.20 1.07 11.31
CA MET A 110 -6.05 1.03 10.40
C MET A 110 -6.52 1.04 8.94
N LEU A 111 -7.55 0.25 8.61
CA LEU A 111 -8.16 0.22 7.28
C LEU A 111 -8.77 1.58 6.90
N GLU A 112 -9.46 2.23 7.82
CA GLU A 112 -10.05 3.56 7.61
C GLU A 112 -8.97 4.62 7.32
N GLN A 113 -7.87 4.58 8.06
CA GLN A 113 -6.73 5.48 7.82
C GLN A 113 -6.08 5.21 6.44
N ILE A 114 -5.95 3.95 6.03
CA ILE A 114 -5.42 3.59 4.69
C ILE A 114 -6.33 4.13 3.58
N ARG A 115 -7.65 3.99 3.72
CA ARG A 115 -8.63 4.54 2.76
C ARG A 115 -8.57 6.07 2.70
N THR A 116 -8.35 6.72 3.84
CA THR A 116 -8.10 8.17 3.90
C THR A 116 -6.84 8.55 3.13
N ASN A 117 -5.74 7.84 3.34
CA ASN A 117 -4.48 8.07 2.64
C ASN A 117 -4.61 7.85 1.11
N SER A 118 -5.34 6.81 0.67
CA SER A 118 -5.67 6.60 -0.75
C SER A 118 -6.45 7.79 -1.33
N SER A 119 -7.45 8.28 -0.61
CA SER A 119 -8.24 9.45 -1.03
C SER A 119 -7.38 10.73 -1.12
N CYS A 120 -6.48 10.96 -0.18
CA CYS A 120 -5.53 12.07 -0.24
C CYS A 120 -4.64 12.01 -1.49
N TRP A 121 -4.12 10.83 -1.84
CA TRP A 121 -3.33 10.66 -3.07
C TRP A 121 -4.16 10.91 -4.34
N LYS A 122 -5.38 10.38 -4.42
CA LYS A 122 -6.30 10.63 -5.55
C LYS A 122 -6.60 12.13 -5.73
N ASN A 123 -6.82 12.84 -4.63
CA ASN A 123 -7.04 14.29 -4.65
C ASN A 123 -5.81 15.05 -5.14
N GLN A 124 -4.60 14.64 -4.76
CA GLN A 124 -3.38 15.26 -5.28
C GLN A 124 -3.18 15.00 -6.78
N ALA A 125 -3.52 13.80 -7.26
CA ALA A 125 -3.46 13.48 -8.68
C ALA A 125 -4.44 14.33 -9.51
N SER A 126 -5.66 14.58 -9.00
CA SER A 126 -6.67 15.39 -9.70
C SER A 126 -6.32 16.88 -9.71
N LEU A 127 -5.99 17.46 -8.56
CA LEU A 127 -5.66 18.89 -8.41
C LEU A 127 -4.50 19.30 -9.33
N ARG A 128 -3.44 18.49 -9.37
CA ARG A 128 -2.25 18.77 -10.18
C ARG A 128 -2.49 18.59 -11.67
N SER A 129 -3.40 17.69 -12.06
CA SER A 129 -3.81 17.55 -13.46
C SER A 129 -4.55 18.80 -13.96
N SER A 130 -5.44 19.36 -13.13
CA SER A 130 -6.20 20.59 -13.44
C SER A 130 -5.31 21.84 -13.47
N SER A 131 -4.36 21.98 -12.53
CA SER A 131 -3.44 23.12 -12.51
C SER A 131 -2.52 23.15 -13.72
N ASN A 132 -2.02 21.99 -14.18
CA ASN A 132 -1.20 21.90 -15.37
C ASN A 132 -1.99 22.32 -16.63
N ALA A 133 -3.23 21.86 -16.78
CA ALA A 133 -4.10 22.27 -17.89
C ALA A 133 -4.35 23.80 -17.94
N ALA A 134 -4.57 24.42 -16.77
CA ALA A 134 -4.77 25.87 -16.68
C ALA A 134 -3.50 26.69 -16.97
N SER A 135 -2.31 26.14 -16.68
CA SER A 135 -1.03 26.80 -16.98
C SER A 135 -0.66 26.76 -18.47
N THR A 136 -0.94 25.64 -19.16
CA THR A 136 -0.68 25.50 -20.61
C THR A 136 -1.52 26.47 -21.43
N LEU A 137 -2.77 26.70 -21.04
CA LEU A 137 -3.68 27.64 -21.72
C LEU A 137 -3.21 29.11 -21.61
N LYS A 138 -2.51 29.49 -20.53
CA LYS A 138 -2.01 30.85 -20.32
C LYS A 138 -0.67 31.13 -21.03
N SER A 139 0.05 30.10 -21.45
CA SER A 139 1.34 30.22 -22.15
C SER A 139 1.21 30.36 -23.67
N SER A 140 0.01 30.21 -24.23
CA SER A 140 -0.24 30.24 -25.68
C SER A 140 -0.96 31.51 -26.15
N THR A 141 -1.02 32.55 -25.33
CA THR A 141 -1.55 33.89 -25.69
C THR A 141 -0.46 34.93 -25.45
#